data_AF-A0A2H5V9C2-F1
#
_entry.id   AF-A0A2H5V9C2-F1
#
_cell.length_a   1.000
_cell.length_b   1.000
_cell.length_c   1.000
_cell.angle_alpha   90.00
_cell.angle_beta   90.00
_cell.angle_gamma   90.00
#
_symmetry.space_group_name_H-M   'P 1'
#
loop_
_entity.id
_entity.type
_entity.pdbx_description
1 polymer ?
#
loop_
_entity_poly.entity_id
_entity_poly.type
_entity_poly.pdbx_seq_one_letter_code
_entity_poly.pdbx_strand_id
1 'polypeptide(L)'
;MYMKYTLLVTCGTSLLSNANRDAGSEPAGIKEQEQMYNRLALMNKKYNFAKLARLEPGSIDDSKIKDNHTNRGSELFQTLLDYINKKKGASAEVNTITLLMEEYKILPSDVENIFLYHSDTGTGTLCAKIIEEHLKSKGLNVQLVQVNGFSSAKTLEQFQEGMMDLMSKIVRIVKRRKHHSSKDSKVYVLATAGFKPESTAAVIAALLAGADGIYYVYESTRELVMIPPIPLAIDEGVKRYIDSIFGADYKNDVPIALLLERGILDYDMLEEKGLIERKGELNDKIRLRDWVKELLD
;
A
#
# COMPACT_ATOMS: atom_id res chain seq x y z
N MET A 1 20.08 -23.66 2.22
CA MET A 1 19.12 -22.84 2.99
C MET A 1 18.48 -21.92 1.96
N TYR A 2 17.14 -21.91 1.85
CA TYR A 2 16.44 -21.17 0.79
C TYR A 2 15.98 -19.82 1.34
N MET A 3 16.35 -18.74 0.65
CA MET A 3 15.95 -17.38 1.00
C MET A 3 14.42 -17.25 0.91
N LYS A 4 13.79 -16.63 1.90
CA LYS A 4 12.36 -16.31 1.89
C LYS A 4 12.13 -14.84 1.65
N TYR A 5 11.08 -14.53 0.88
CA TYR A 5 10.76 -13.16 0.50
C TYR A 5 9.39 -12.76 1.00
N THR A 6 9.31 -11.62 1.67
CA THR A 6 8.07 -10.90 1.93
C THR A 6 8.02 -9.67 1.04
N LEU A 7 6.97 -9.54 0.24
CA LEU A 7 6.78 -8.42 -0.68
C LEU A 7 5.70 -7.48 -0.14
N LEU A 8 6.00 -6.20 -0.03
CA LEU A 8 5.07 -5.14 0.35
C LEU A 8 4.75 -4.34 -0.91
N VAL A 9 3.48 -4.31 -1.30
CA VAL A 9 3.06 -3.74 -2.59
C VAL A 9 1.88 -2.81 -2.37
N THR A 10 2.04 -1.54 -2.70
CA THR A 10 0.93 -0.59 -2.76
C THR A 10 0.11 -0.83 -4.04
N CYS A 11 -1.21 -0.86 -3.92
CA CYS A 11 -2.13 -1.08 -5.03
C CYS A 11 -2.70 0.24 -5.52
N GLY A 12 -2.51 0.52 -6.81
CA GLY A 12 -3.15 1.62 -7.50
C GLY A 12 -4.32 1.17 -8.36
N THR A 13 -4.68 2.02 -9.32
CA THR A 13 -5.76 1.77 -10.29
C THR A 13 -5.23 1.47 -11.70
N SER A 14 -3.96 1.06 -11.79
CA SER A 14 -3.26 0.78 -13.05
C SER A 14 -3.95 -0.31 -13.86
N LEU A 15 -4.54 -1.32 -13.20
CA LEU A 15 -5.36 -2.36 -13.83
C LEU A 15 -6.48 -1.76 -14.69
N LEU A 16 -7.22 -0.80 -14.13
CA LEU A 16 -8.33 -0.15 -14.83
C LEU A 16 -7.86 0.76 -15.95
N SER A 17 -6.76 1.48 -15.73
CA SER A 17 -6.17 2.37 -16.75
C SER A 17 -5.65 1.59 -17.95
N ASN A 18 -4.97 0.46 -17.71
CA ASN A 18 -4.51 -0.45 -18.76
C ASN A 18 -5.70 -1.13 -19.45
N ALA A 19 -6.69 -1.63 -18.69
CA ALA A 19 -7.90 -2.21 -19.26
C ALA A 19 -8.64 -1.20 -20.14
N ASN A 20 -8.71 0.07 -19.76
CA ASN A 20 -9.33 1.13 -20.57
C ASN A 20 -8.62 1.31 -21.91
N ARG A 21 -7.28 1.39 -21.90
CA ARG A 21 -6.47 1.54 -23.12
C ARG A 21 -6.66 0.34 -24.04
N ASP A 22 -6.61 -0.85 -23.46
CA ASP A 22 -6.61 -2.10 -24.21
C ASP A 22 -8.03 -2.47 -24.68
N ALA A 23 -9.09 -2.00 -24.03
CA ALA A 23 -10.48 -2.13 -24.47
C ALA A 23 -10.77 -1.42 -25.81
N GLY A 24 -9.96 -0.41 -26.18
CA GLY A 24 -10.05 0.27 -27.47
C GLY A 24 -9.15 -0.34 -28.57
N SER A 25 -8.41 -1.40 -28.28
CA SER A 25 -7.47 -2.03 -29.21
C SER A 25 -8.13 -3.19 -29.96
N GLU A 26 -7.82 -3.36 -31.24
CA GLU A 26 -8.25 -4.55 -31.99
C GLU A 26 -7.43 -5.79 -31.58
N PRO A 27 -8.07 -6.96 -31.40
CA PRO A 27 -7.37 -8.20 -31.07
C PRO A 27 -6.49 -8.65 -32.25
N ALA A 28 -5.31 -9.19 -31.97
CA ALA A 28 -4.35 -9.66 -32.98
C ALA A 28 -4.74 -11.01 -33.66
N GLY A 29 -6.03 -11.26 -33.91
CA GLY A 29 -6.52 -12.39 -34.72
C GLY A 29 -6.52 -13.77 -34.03
N ILE A 30 -6.43 -13.84 -32.70
CA ILE A 30 -6.61 -15.08 -31.93
C ILE A 30 -8.01 -15.09 -31.33
N LYS A 31 -8.88 -16.03 -31.75
CA LYS A 31 -10.31 -16.10 -31.36
C LYS A 31 -10.57 -16.04 -29.84
N GLU A 32 -9.77 -16.71 -29.02
CA GLU A 32 -9.92 -16.67 -27.55
C GLU A 32 -9.53 -15.32 -26.94
N GLN A 33 -8.63 -14.57 -27.59
CA GLN A 33 -8.30 -13.21 -27.21
C GLN A 33 -9.40 -12.25 -27.67
N GLU A 34 -9.96 -12.45 -28.87
CA GLU A 34 -11.10 -11.67 -29.39
C GLU A 34 -12.29 -11.67 -28.43
N GLN A 35 -12.71 -12.85 -27.94
CA GLN A 35 -13.83 -12.93 -27.00
C GLN A 35 -13.58 -12.18 -25.69
N MET A 36 -12.35 -12.23 -25.16
CA MET A 36 -11.97 -11.49 -23.95
C MET A 36 -12.00 -9.99 -24.21
N TYR A 37 -11.39 -9.50 -25.29
CA TYR A 37 -11.37 -8.07 -25.63
C TYR A 37 -12.78 -7.53 -25.94
N ASN A 38 -13.65 -8.33 -26.55
CA ASN A 38 -15.05 -7.95 -26.77
C ASN A 38 -15.81 -7.77 -25.44
N ARG A 39 -15.64 -8.70 -24.49
CA ARG A 39 -16.22 -8.54 -23.14
C ARG A 39 -15.62 -7.33 -22.42
N LEU A 40 -14.32 -7.12 -22.53
CA LEU A 40 -13.62 -5.97 -21.95
C LEU A 40 -14.15 -4.64 -22.52
N ALA A 41 -14.33 -4.55 -23.84
CA ALA A 41 -14.89 -3.38 -24.51
C ALA A 41 -16.34 -3.11 -24.10
N LEU A 42 -17.17 -4.15 -23.99
CA LEU A 42 -18.55 -4.03 -23.50
C LEU A 42 -18.58 -3.52 -22.06
N MET A 43 -17.74 -4.08 -21.18
CA MET A 43 -17.64 -3.63 -19.79
C MET A 43 -17.09 -2.19 -19.70
N ASN A 44 -16.13 -1.83 -20.54
CA ASN A 44 -15.62 -0.45 -20.58
C ASN A 44 -16.71 0.53 -21.03
N LYS A 45 -17.56 0.16 -22.00
CA LYS A 45 -18.71 0.98 -22.41
C LYS A 45 -19.74 1.15 -21.29
N LYS A 46 -19.99 0.09 -20.51
CA LYS A 46 -20.97 0.07 -19.41
C LYS A 46 -20.48 0.83 -18.17
N TYR A 47 -19.22 0.66 -17.80
CA TYR A 47 -18.66 1.15 -16.53
C TYR A 47 -17.69 2.32 -16.67
N ASN A 48 -17.15 2.56 -17.87
CA ASN A 48 -16.12 3.55 -18.16
C ASN A 48 -14.91 3.41 -17.21
N PHE A 49 -13.97 2.54 -17.57
CA PHE A 49 -12.81 2.23 -16.73
C PHE A 49 -11.93 3.44 -16.44
N ALA A 50 -11.84 4.40 -17.36
CA ALA A 50 -11.14 5.66 -17.10
C ALA A 50 -11.82 6.48 -15.98
N LYS A 51 -13.16 6.49 -15.94
CA LYS A 51 -13.92 7.09 -14.83
C LYS A 51 -13.73 6.30 -13.54
N LEU A 52 -13.85 4.96 -13.59
CA LEU A 52 -13.66 4.11 -12.41
C LEU A 52 -12.30 4.31 -11.74
N ALA A 53 -11.24 4.41 -12.55
CA ALA A 53 -9.86 4.59 -12.07
C ALA A 53 -9.64 5.92 -11.32
N ARG A 54 -10.57 6.88 -11.45
CA ARG A 54 -10.49 8.24 -10.91
C ARG A 54 -11.73 8.62 -10.11
N LEU A 55 -12.50 7.64 -9.62
CA LEU A 55 -13.65 7.93 -8.77
C LEU A 55 -13.22 8.70 -7.53
N GLU A 56 -14.01 9.69 -7.18
CA GLU A 56 -13.83 10.43 -5.94
C GLU A 56 -14.05 9.47 -4.75
N PRO A 57 -13.08 9.36 -3.84
CA PRO A 57 -13.21 8.52 -2.65
C PRO A 57 -14.50 8.81 -1.86
N GLY A 58 -15.23 7.75 -1.48
CA GLY A 58 -16.46 7.89 -0.69
C GLY A 58 -17.66 8.46 -1.43
N SER A 59 -17.55 8.74 -2.73
CA SER A 59 -18.69 9.10 -3.57
C SER A 59 -19.71 7.96 -3.66
N ILE A 60 -20.93 8.28 -4.08
CA ILE A 60 -22.00 7.28 -4.30
C ILE A 60 -21.55 6.20 -5.29
N ASP A 61 -20.83 6.61 -6.35
CA ASP A 61 -20.32 5.68 -7.36
C ASP A 61 -19.21 4.78 -6.76
N ASP A 62 -18.32 5.31 -5.91
CA ASP A 62 -17.29 4.52 -5.21
C ASP A 62 -17.91 3.47 -4.28
N SER A 63 -18.91 3.87 -3.47
CA SER A 63 -19.65 2.94 -2.60
C SER A 63 -20.36 1.84 -3.40
N LYS A 64 -21.01 2.19 -4.52
CA LYS A 64 -21.64 1.20 -5.41
C LYS A 64 -20.64 0.18 -5.94
N ILE A 65 -19.43 0.61 -6.29
CA ILE A 65 -18.36 -0.30 -6.72
C ILE A 65 -17.99 -1.23 -5.58
N LYS A 66 -17.76 -0.68 -4.38
CA LYS A 66 -17.41 -1.45 -3.18
C LYS A 66 -18.42 -2.56 -2.90
N ASP A 67 -19.70 -2.21 -2.92
CA ASP A 67 -20.80 -3.10 -2.52
C ASP A 67 -21.13 -4.15 -3.58
N ASN A 68 -21.11 -3.78 -4.87
CA ASN A 68 -21.68 -4.62 -5.94
C ASN A 68 -20.63 -5.28 -6.84
N HIS A 69 -19.41 -4.76 -6.87
CA HIS A 69 -18.42 -5.13 -7.88
C HIS A 69 -17.14 -5.75 -7.34
N THR A 70 -16.94 -5.78 -6.01
CA THR A 70 -15.72 -6.35 -5.40
C THR A 70 -15.80 -7.86 -5.11
N ASN A 71 -16.75 -8.58 -5.70
CA ASN A 71 -16.95 -10.02 -5.49
C ASN A 71 -16.89 -10.80 -6.80
N ARG A 72 -16.55 -12.09 -6.72
CA ARG A 72 -16.40 -12.98 -7.88
C ARG A 72 -17.69 -13.20 -8.68
N GLY A 73 -18.86 -12.91 -8.13
CA GLY A 73 -20.14 -13.00 -8.84
C GLY A 73 -20.38 -11.84 -9.81
N SER A 74 -19.62 -10.75 -9.68
CA SER A 74 -19.78 -9.58 -10.53
C SER A 74 -19.18 -9.79 -11.93
N GLU A 75 -19.94 -9.47 -12.96
CA GLU A 75 -19.49 -9.50 -14.36
C GLU A 75 -18.25 -8.61 -14.59
N LEU A 76 -18.22 -7.44 -13.94
CA LEU A 76 -17.08 -6.52 -13.99
C LEU A 76 -15.82 -7.18 -13.39
N PHE A 77 -15.96 -7.82 -12.23
CA PHE A 77 -14.86 -8.51 -11.54
C PHE A 77 -14.30 -9.65 -12.41
N GLN A 78 -15.17 -10.52 -12.92
CA GLN A 78 -14.78 -11.64 -13.75
C GLN A 78 -14.10 -11.19 -15.05
N THR A 79 -14.60 -10.13 -15.68
CA THR A 79 -14.01 -9.59 -16.91
C THR A 79 -12.60 -9.05 -16.68
N LEU A 80 -12.40 -8.31 -15.59
CA LEU A 80 -11.08 -7.78 -15.24
C LEU A 80 -10.12 -8.89 -14.76
N LEU A 81 -10.63 -9.92 -14.08
CA LEU A 81 -9.86 -11.10 -13.71
C LEU A 81 -9.41 -11.90 -14.93
N ASP A 82 -10.30 -12.11 -15.91
CA ASP A 82 -9.95 -12.75 -17.18
C ASP A 82 -8.87 -11.95 -17.93
N TYR A 83 -8.99 -10.62 -17.93
CA TYR A 83 -8.02 -9.71 -18.54
C TYR A 83 -6.64 -9.81 -17.88
N ILE A 84 -6.54 -9.69 -16.56
CA ILE A 84 -5.24 -9.76 -15.85
C ILE A 84 -4.59 -11.14 -16.00
N ASN A 85 -5.38 -12.21 -16.11
CA ASN A 85 -4.88 -13.58 -16.30
C ASN A 85 -4.23 -13.79 -17.68
N LYS A 86 -4.67 -13.07 -18.72
CA LYS A 86 -4.24 -13.26 -20.11
C LYS A 86 -3.26 -12.20 -20.60
N LYS A 87 -3.32 -10.97 -20.05
CA LYS A 87 -2.51 -9.84 -20.51
C LYS A 87 -1.29 -9.63 -19.61
N LYS A 88 -0.09 -9.86 -20.16
CA LYS A 88 1.16 -9.42 -19.52
C LYS A 88 1.16 -7.90 -19.33
N GLY A 89 1.59 -7.44 -18.15
CA GLY A 89 1.60 -6.02 -17.80
C GLY A 89 0.21 -5.42 -17.61
N ALA A 90 -0.81 -6.23 -17.32
CA ALA A 90 -2.17 -5.74 -17.08
C ALA A 90 -2.26 -4.79 -15.89
N SER A 91 -1.40 -4.93 -14.88
CA SER A 91 -1.25 -3.99 -13.77
C SER A 91 0.22 -3.77 -13.42
N ALA A 92 0.54 -2.62 -12.85
CA ALA A 92 1.89 -2.25 -12.41
C ALA A 92 2.39 -3.18 -11.29
N GLU A 93 1.50 -3.60 -10.40
CA GLU A 93 1.74 -4.52 -9.28
C GLU A 93 2.20 -5.89 -9.81
N VAL A 94 1.38 -6.52 -10.66
CA VAL A 94 1.69 -7.84 -11.24
C VAL A 94 2.95 -7.78 -12.08
N ASN A 95 3.13 -6.71 -12.86
CA ASN A 95 4.32 -6.53 -13.68
C ASN A 95 5.60 -6.47 -12.82
N THR A 96 5.59 -5.69 -11.74
CA THR A 96 6.75 -5.55 -10.85
C THR A 96 7.09 -6.85 -10.13
N ILE A 97 6.08 -7.54 -9.60
CA ILE A 97 6.27 -8.86 -8.96
C ILE A 97 6.86 -9.85 -9.94
N THR A 98 6.32 -9.90 -11.17
CA THR A 98 6.79 -10.82 -12.21
C THR A 98 8.25 -10.55 -12.58
N LEU A 99 8.59 -9.29 -12.86
CA LEU A 99 9.97 -8.89 -13.18
C LEU A 99 10.96 -9.21 -12.06
N LEU A 100 10.60 -8.91 -10.81
CA LEU A 100 11.41 -9.26 -9.64
C LEU A 100 11.65 -10.77 -9.56
N MET A 101 10.59 -11.56 -9.71
CA MET A 101 10.72 -13.01 -9.62
C MET A 101 11.56 -13.59 -10.77
N GLU A 102 11.39 -13.08 -11.99
CA GLU A 102 12.16 -13.51 -13.16
C GLU A 102 13.64 -13.14 -13.05
N GLU A 103 13.94 -11.88 -12.70
CA GLU A 103 15.31 -11.37 -12.62
C GLU A 103 16.13 -12.04 -11.52
N TYR A 104 15.51 -12.24 -10.35
CA TYR A 104 16.16 -12.87 -9.20
C TYR A 104 15.92 -14.38 -9.11
N LYS A 105 15.25 -14.98 -10.11
CA LYS A 105 14.91 -16.41 -10.17
C LYS A 105 14.19 -16.92 -8.91
N ILE A 106 13.30 -16.10 -8.36
CA ILE A 106 12.52 -16.40 -7.16
C ILE A 106 11.35 -17.30 -7.57
N LEU A 107 11.27 -18.49 -6.99
CA LEU A 107 10.14 -19.39 -7.20
C LEU A 107 8.94 -18.94 -6.35
N PRO A 108 7.69 -19.27 -6.73
CA PRO A 108 6.53 -19.00 -5.89
C PRO A 108 6.67 -19.55 -4.45
N SER A 109 7.35 -20.68 -4.28
CA SER A 109 7.64 -21.28 -2.97
C SER A 109 8.61 -20.47 -2.11
N ASP A 110 9.40 -19.58 -2.70
CA ASP A 110 10.34 -18.72 -1.99
C ASP A 110 9.66 -17.45 -1.49
N VAL A 111 8.53 -17.05 -2.09
CA VAL A 111 7.70 -15.94 -1.62
C VAL A 111 6.85 -16.42 -0.44
N GLU A 112 7.21 -15.98 0.75
CA GLU A 112 6.49 -16.33 1.96
C GLU A 112 5.12 -15.64 1.99
N ASN A 113 5.10 -14.33 1.72
CA ASN A 113 3.90 -13.51 1.75
C ASN A 113 4.02 -12.31 0.80
N ILE A 114 2.90 -11.94 0.18
CA ILE A 114 2.70 -10.67 -0.50
C ILE A 114 1.62 -9.90 0.25
N PHE A 115 1.96 -8.72 0.75
CA PHE A 115 1.02 -7.80 1.37
C PHE A 115 0.61 -6.74 0.34
N LEU A 116 -0.65 -6.79 -0.10
CA LEU A 116 -1.24 -5.83 -1.02
C LEU A 116 -1.95 -4.74 -0.22
N TYR A 117 -1.33 -3.56 -0.13
CA TYR A 117 -1.88 -2.40 0.55
C TYR A 117 -2.80 -1.64 -0.38
N HIS A 118 -4.08 -1.51 -0.03
CA HIS A 118 -5.05 -0.80 -0.84
C HIS A 118 -5.85 0.18 0.01
N SER A 119 -6.27 1.30 -0.57
CA SER A 119 -7.20 2.20 0.09
C SER A 119 -8.54 1.50 0.38
N ASP A 120 -9.24 2.00 1.39
CA ASP A 120 -10.60 1.64 1.76
C ASP A 120 -11.69 2.13 0.77
N THR A 121 -11.28 2.61 -0.41
CA THR A 121 -12.15 2.99 -1.53
C THR A 121 -12.67 1.76 -2.28
N GLY A 122 -13.82 1.90 -2.94
CA GLY A 122 -14.40 0.86 -3.79
C GLY A 122 -13.47 0.47 -4.93
N THR A 123 -12.90 1.44 -5.63
CA THR A 123 -11.96 1.18 -6.73
C THR A 123 -10.68 0.48 -6.24
N GLY A 124 -10.10 0.95 -5.12
CA GLY A 124 -8.91 0.32 -4.54
C GLY A 124 -9.16 -1.13 -4.14
N THR A 125 -10.30 -1.38 -3.48
CA THR A 125 -10.73 -2.73 -3.08
C THR A 125 -10.96 -3.65 -4.29
N LEU A 126 -11.58 -3.14 -5.36
CA LEU A 126 -11.82 -3.90 -6.59
C LEU A 126 -10.50 -4.38 -7.21
N CYS A 127 -9.57 -3.44 -7.46
CA CYS A 127 -8.28 -3.75 -8.06
C CYS A 127 -7.48 -4.74 -7.20
N ALA A 128 -7.40 -4.50 -5.88
CA ALA A 128 -6.63 -5.32 -4.97
C ALA A 128 -7.13 -6.77 -4.93
N LYS A 129 -8.45 -6.98 -4.88
CA LYS A 129 -9.03 -8.33 -4.92
C LYS A 129 -8.79 -9.04 -6.25
N ILE A 130 -8.88 -8.35 -7.38
CA ILE A 130 -8.59 -8.96 -8.69
C ILE A 130 -7.11 -9.38 -8.78
N ILE A 131 -6.20 -8.52 -8.31
CA ILE A 131 -4.76 -8.82 -8.26
C ILE A 131 -4.48 -9.98 -7.30
N GLU A 132 -5.13 -10.00 -6.13
CA GLU A 132 -5.03 -11.11 -5.17
C GLU A 132 -5.45 -12.44 -5.82
N GLU A 133 -6.60 -12.49 -6.49
CA GLU A 133 -7.08 -13.69 -7.18
C GLU A 133 -6.09 -14.17 -8.25
N HIS A 134 -5.57 -13.23 -9.04
CA HIS A 134 -4.57 -13.53 -10.05
C HIS A 134 -3.30 -14.15 -9.43
N LEU A 135 -2.71 -13.50 -8.43
CA LEU A 135 -1.48 -13.95 -7.79
C LEU A 135 -1.67 -15.27 -7.03
N LYS A 136 -2.80 -15.45 -6.33
CA LYS A 136 -3.15 -16.73 -5.69
C LYS A 136 -3.27 -17.87 -6.70
N SER A 137 -3.81 -17.61 -7.90
CA SER A 137 -3.85 -18.61 -8.98
C SER A 137 -2.45 -19.03 -9.48
N LYS A 138 -1.40 -18.24 -9.20
CA LYS A 138 0.00 -18.55 -9.48
C LYS A 138 0.71 -19.25 -8.31
N GLY A 139 -0.01 -19.63 -7.27
CA GLY A 139 0.54 -20.31 -6.08
C GLY A 139 1.21 -19.37 -5.08
N LEU A 140 0.99 -18.06 -5.19
CA LEU A 140 1.55 -17.08 -4.25
C LEU A 140 0.61 -16.90 -3.05
N ASN A 141 1.21 -16.74 -1.87
CA ASN A 141 0.47 -16.41 -0.64
C ASN A 141 0.27 -14.89 -0.54
N VAL A 142 -0.96 -14.43 -0.68
CA VAL A 142 -1.31 -13.01 -0.74
C VAL A 142 -2.28 -12.63 0.37
N GLN A 143 -2.00 -11.51 1.03
CA GLN A 143 -2.82 -10.91 2.07
C GLN A 143 -3.18 -9.48 1.67
N LEU A 144 -4.48 -9.18 1.67
CA LEU A 144 -4.96 -7.81 1.51
C LEU A 144 -4.79 -7.05 2.82
N VAL A 145 -4.24 -5.84 2.73
CA VAL A 145 -4.11 -4.90 3.83
C VAL A 145 -4.85 -3.63 3.45
N GLN A 146 -6.10 -3.51 3.89
CA GLN A 146 -6.86 -2.28 3.69
C GLN A 146 -6.23 -1.16 4.52
N VAL A 147 -6.00 0.00 3.91
CA VAL A 147 -5.58 1.25 4.55
C VAL A 147 -6.81 2.15 4.68
N ASN A 148 -7.07 2.62 5.89
CA ASN A 148 -8.26 3.38 6.24
C ASN A 148 -8.01 4.88 6.07
N GLY A 149 -9.09 5.64 5.92
CA GLY A 149 -9.06 7.11 5.96
C GLY A 149 -8.95 7.77 4.60
N PHE A 150 -8.65 7.03 3.54
CA PHE A 150 -8.66 7.57 2.18
C PHE A 150 -10.08 7.73 1.61
N SER A 151 -11.01 6.82 1.94
CA SER A 151 -12.41 6.86 1.51
C SER A 151 -13.21 8.04 2.08
N SER A 152 -12.80 8.53 3.25
CA SER A 152 -13.42 9.67 3.92
C SER A 152 -12.61 10.96 3.80
N ALA A 153 -11.43 10.92 3.14
CA ALA A 153 -10.56 12.08 3.01
C ALA A 153 -11.16 13.15 2.09
N LYS A 154 -11.69 14.20 2.71
CA LYS A 154 -12.15 15.44 2.07
C LYS A 154 -11.20 16.61 2.33
N THR A 155 -10.32 16.47 3.31
CA THR A 155 -9.32 17.48 3.69
C THR A 155 -7.90 16.91 3.61
N LEU A 156 -6.90 17.79 3.55
CA LEU A 156 -5.49 17.40 3.60
C LEU A 156 -5.13 16.68 4.90
N GLU A 157 -5.72 17.09 6.02
CA GLU A 157 -5.53 16.46 7.33
C GLU A 157 -6.03 15.01 7.32
N GLN A 158 -7.23 14.75 6.77
CA GLN A 158 -7.76 13.39 6.66
C GLN A 158 -6.92 12.52 5.72
N PHE A 159 -6.36 13.09 4.65
CA PHE A 159 -5.41 12.40 3.79
C PHE A 159 -4.12 12.03 4.55
N GLN A 160 -3.63 12.92 5.41
CA GLN A 160 -2.49 12.63 6.28
C GLN A 160 -2.78 11.48 7.24
N GLU A 161 -3.97 11.40 7.83
CA GLU A 161 -4.36 10.27 8.68
C GLU A 161 -4.32 8.92 7.91
N GLY A 162 -4.76 8.91 6.65
CA GLY A 162 -4.63 7.73 5.78
C GLY A 162 -3.18 7.33 5.53
N MET A 163 -2.28 8.30 5.34
CA MET A 163 -0.84 8.03 5.26
C MET A 163 -0.28 7.48 6.58
N MET A 164 -0.72 8.00 7.73
CA MET A 164 -0.28 7.49 9.04
C MET A 164 -0.73 6.05 9.28
N ASP A 165 -1.93 5.67 8.85
CA ASP A 165 -2.42 4.30 8.92
C ASP A 165 -1.62 3.36 7.99
N LEU A 166 -1.29 3.81 6.77
CA LEU A 166 -0.39 3.08 5.86
C LEU A 166 0.98 2.83 6.52
N MET A 167 1.60 3.88 7.04
CA MET A 167 2.91 3.81 7.70
C MET A 167 2.86 2.83 8.89
N SER A 168 1.83 2.94 9.74
CA SER A 168 1.64 2.05 10.90
C SER A 168 1.58 0.58 10.49
N LYS A 169 0.78 0.26 9.46
CA LYS A 169 0.61 -1.10 8.96
C LYS A 169 1.89 -1.65 8.31
N ILE A 170 2.66 -0.81 7.64
CA ILE A 170 3.96 -1.18 7.09
C ILE A 170 4.97 -1.45 8.20
N VAL A 171 5.18 -0.50 9.13
CA VAL A 171 6.13 -0.66 10.24
C VAL A 171 5.85 -1.95 11.00
N ARG A 172 4.59 -2.18 11.38
CA ARG A 172 4.17 -3.38 12.11
C ARG A 172 4.47 -4.67 11.34
N ILE A 173 4.17 -4.71 10.04
CA ILE A 173 4.42 -5.89 9.22
C ILE A 173 5.93 -6.13 9.08
N VAL A 174 6.72 -5.11 8.76
CA VAL A 174 8.17 -5.21 8.60
C VAL A 174 8.80 -5.67 9.91
N LYS A 175 8.54 -5.00 11.05
CA LYS A 175 9.12 -5.37 12.34
C LYS A 175 8.76 -6.79 12.75
N ARG A 176 7.49 -7.18 12.62
CA ARG A 176 7.07 -8.58 12.89
C ARG A 176 7.86 -9.56 12.05
N ARG A 177 8.07 -9.27 10.76
CA ARG A 177 8.86 -10.12 9.87
C ARG A 177 10.31 -10.15 10.30
N LYS A 178 10.95 -9.01 10.54
CA LYS A 178 12.37 -8.96 10.95
C LYS A 178 12.60 -9.64 12.31
N HIS A 179 11.66 -9.56 13.25
CA HIS A 179 11.76 -10.23 14.56
C HIS A 179 11.61 -11.76 14.46
N HIS A 180 10.72 -12.26 13.61
CA HIS A 180 10.49 -13.71 13.44
C HIS A 180 11.44 -14.37 12.43
N SER A 181 12.24 -13.57 11.73
CA SER A 181 13.05 -14.05 10.63
C SER A 181 14.43 -14.53 11.09
N SER A 182 14.84 -15.67 10.57
CA SER A 182 16.25 -16.02 10.49
C SER A 182 16.99 -15.06 9.53
N LYS A 183 18.32 -15.12 9.48
CA LYS A 183 19.14 -14.32 8.53
C LYS A 183 18.74 -14.49 7.04
N ASP A 184 17.89 -15.48 6.73
CA ASP A 184 17.49 -15.89 5.39
C ASP A 184 16.08 -15.43 5.00
N SER A 185 15.61 -14.30 5.55
CA SER A 185 14.36 -13.65 5.14
C SER A 185 14.61 -12.22 4.70
N LYS A 186 14.00 -11.86 3.58
CA LYS A 186 14.09 -10.54 2.96
C LYS A 186 12.73 -9.89 2.89
N VAL A 187 12.64 -8.64 3.32
CA VAL A 187 11.44 -7.82 3.19
C VAL A 187 11.69 -6.78 2.11
N TYR A 188 10.96 -6.85 1.01
CA TYR A 188 11.09 -5.94 -0.13
C TYR A 188 9.84 -5.09 -0.31
N VAL A 189 10.04 -3.82 -0.65
CA VAL A 189 8.96 -2.89 -1.02
C VAL A 189 8.95 -2.74 -2.53
N LEU A 190 7.77 -2.90 -3.15
CA LEU A 190 7.57 -2.68 -4.58
C LEU A 190 6.87 -1.35 -4.78
N ALA A 191 7.65 -0.31 -5.06
CA ALA A 191 7.22 1.09 -5.09
C ALA A 191 6.71 1.55 -6.47
N THR A 192 6.39 0.64 -7.39
CA THR A 192 5.94 0.97 -8.76
C THR A 192 4.50 1.46 -8.82
N ALA A 193 3.63 0.92 -7.97
CA ALA A 193 2.20 1.17 -8.01
C ALA A 193 1.72 2.02 -6.84
N GLY A 194 0.54 2.62 -6.99
CA GLY A 194 -0.03 3.53 -6.00
C GLY A 194 0.25 5.00 -6.30
N PHE A 195 -0.29 5.88 -5.45
CA PHE A 195 -0.10 7.31 -5.56
C PHE A 195 1.29 7.69 -5.01
N LYS A 196 2.02 8.60 -5.68
CA LYS A 196 3.43 8.91 -5.34
C LYS A 196 3.66 9.23 -3.84
N PRO A 197 2.83 10.06 -3.18
CA PRO A 197 2.93 10.27 -1.73
C PRO A 197 2.79 8.99 -0.90
N GLU A 198 1.85 8.10 -1.23
CA GLU A 198 1.65 6.82 -0.53
C GLU A 198 2.86 5.91 -0.71
N SER A 199 3.37 5.75 -1.93
CA SER A 199 4.56 4.95 -2.20
C SER A 199 5.79 5.52 -1.48
N THR A 200 5.90 6.85 -1.38
CA THR A 200 6.99 7.51 -0.65
C THR A 200 6.89 7.24 0.85
N ALA A 201 5.70 7.42 1.45
CA ALA A 201 5.45 7.13 2.85
C ALA A 201 5.72 5.65 3.17
N ALA A 202 5.31 4.75 2.27
CA ALA A 202 5.55 3.32 2.39
C ALA A 202 7.05 2.98 2.39
N VAL A 203 7.83 3.56 1.49
CA VAL A 203 9.28 3.36 1.44
C VAL A 203 9.95 3.87 2.72
N ILE A 204 9.63 5.09 3.17
CA ILE A 204 10.21 5.66 4.39
C ILE A 204 9.90 4.79 5.61
N ALA A 205 8.62 4.43 5.80
CA ALA A 205 8.19 3.58 6.90
C ALA A 205 8.88 2.20 6.88
N ALA A 206 9.00 1.60 5.70
CA ALA A 206 9.65 0.31 5.56
C ALA A 206 11.15 0.36 5.83
N LEU A 207 11.86 1.39 5.34
CA LEU A 207 13.29 1.58 5.61
C LEU A 207 13.56 1.83 7.09
N LEU A 208 12.76 2.69 7.75
CA LEU A 208 12.83 2.90 9.20
C LEU A 208 12.61 1.60 9.98
N ALA A 209 11.73 0.72 9.49
CA ALA A 209 11.46 -0.57 10.11
C ALA A 209 12.46 -1.69 9.73
N GLY A 210 13.44 -1.40 8.87
CA GLY A 210 14.51 -2.35 8.50
C GLY A 210 14.21 -3.26 7.31
N ALA A 211 13.43 -2.80 6.33
CA ALA A 211 13.28 -3.49 5.04
C ALA A 211 14.62 -3.63 4.30
N ASP A 212 14.77 -4.71 3.55
CA ASP A 212 16.04 -5.13 2.92
C ASP A 212 16.25 -4.54 1.51
N GLY A 213 15.20 -4.03 0.87
CA GLY A 213 15.29 -3.58 -0.52
C GLY A 213 14.03 -2.90 -1.00
N ILE A 214 14.21 -1.96 -1.92
CA ILE A 214 13.13 -1.21 -2.56
C ILE A 214 13.28 -1.42 -4.07
N TYR A 215 12.22 -1.85 -4.73
CA TYR A 215 12.22 -2.08 -6.17
C TYR A 215 11.14 -1.24 -6.84
N TYR A 216 11.48 -0.75 -8.03
CA TYR A 216 10.61 0.09 -8.85
C TYR A 216 10.83 -0.27 -10.33
N VAL A 217 9.77 -0.31 -11.13
CA VAL A 217 9.90 -0.47 -12.58
C VAL A 217 10.00 0.90 -13.23
N TYR A 218 11.13 1.19 -13.88
CA TYR A 218 11.32 2.45 -14.57
C TYR A 218 10.46 2.52 -15.83
N GLU A 219 9.56 3.50 -15.92
CA GLU A 219 8.54 3.55 -16.99
C GLU A 219 9.12 3.60 -18.40
N SER A 220 10.27 4.26 -18.59
CA SER A 220 10.85 4.46 -19.92
C SER A 220 11.53 3.21 -20.47
N THR A 221 12.29 2.47 -19.65
CA THR A 221 13.00 1.25 -20.09
C THR A 221 12.23 -0.03 -19.77
N ARG A 222 11.24 0.05 -18.87
CA ARG A 222 10.50 -1.08 -18.28
C ARG A 222 11.38 -2.06 -17.53
N GLU A 223 12.55 -1.61 -17.08
CA GLU A 223 13.48 -2.39 -16.29
C GLU A 223 13.16 -2.27 -14.80
N LEU A 224 13.47 -3.34 -14.07
CA LEU A 224 13.41 -3.33 -12.63
C LEU A 224 14.66 -2.62 -12.09
N VAL A 225 14.44 -1.64 -11.21
CA VAL A 225 15.49 -0.86 -10.58
C VAL A 225 15.41 -1.08 -9.08
N MET A 226 16.56 -1.41 -8.48
CA MET A 226 16.71 -1.38 -7.03
C MET A 226 17.04 0.05 -6.61
N ILE A 227 16.14 0.68 -5.86
CA ILE A 227 16.45 1.95 -5.19
C ILE A 227 17.36 1.61 -3.99
N PRO A 228 18.49 2.31 -3.79
CA PRO A 228 19.39 2.05 -2.67
C PRO A 228 18.62 2.04 -1.33
N PRO A 229 18.63 0.93 -0.57
CA PRO A 229 17.93 0.85 0.71
C PRO A 229 18.80 1.53 1.78
N ILE A 230 18.76 2.86 1.81
CA ILE A 230 19.53 3.65 2.78
C ILE A 230 19.06 3.25 4.19
N PRO A 231 19.96 2.83 5.10
CA PRO A 231 19.61 2.56 6.48
C PRO A 231 19.10 3.84 7.15
N LEU A 232 17.82 3.88 7.50
CA LEU A 232 17.21 5.01 8.19
C LEU A 232 16.97 4.66 9.65
N ALA A 233 17.12 5.65 10.52
CA ALA A 233 16.76 5.58 11.92
C ALA A 233 16.12 6.91 12.35
N ILE A 234 15.32 6.87 13.41
CA ILE A 234 14.88 8.09 14.07
C ILE A 234 16.09 8.76 14.70
N ASP A 235 16.20 10.08 14.53
CA ASP A 235 17.24 10.89 15.16
C ASP A 235 17.26 10.68 16.68
N GLU A 236 18.46 10.46 17.24
CA GLU A 236 18.60 10.16 18.67
C GLU A 236 18.14 11.33 19.56
N GLY A 237 18.31 12.58 19.10
CA GLY A 237 17.82 13.76 19.80
C GLY A 237 16.29 13.77 19.86
N VAL A 238 15.63 13.52 18.73
CA VAL A 238 14.17 13.38 18.66
C VAL A 238 13.68 12.24 19.54
N LYS A 239 14.36 11.08 19.52
CA LYS A 239 14.00 9.94 20.38
C LYS A 239 14.11 10.30 21.86
N ARG A 240 15.24 10.88 22.30
CA ARG A 240 15.42 11.34 23.69
C ARG A 240 14.35 12.35 24.10
N TYR A 241 13.93 13.21 23.18
CA TYR A 241 12.89 14.18 23.47
C TYR A 241 11.51 13.51 23.65
N ILE A 242 11.16 12.55 22.79
CA ILE A 242 9.97 11.71 22.97
C ILE A 242 10.02 10.97 24.32
N ASP A 243 11.16 10.36 24.65
CA ASP A 243 11.37 9.65 25.92
C ASP A 243 11.18 10.57 27.14
N SER A 244 11.58 11.85 27.03
CA SER A 244 11.39 12.84 28.11
C SER A 244 9.92 13.21 28.35
N ILE A 245 9.08 13.07 27.33
CA ILE A 245 7.65 13.38 27.37
C ILE A 245 6.85 12.17 27.84
N PHE A 246 7.04 11.03 27.17
CA PHE A 246 6.21 9.83 27.33
C PHE A 246 6.83 8.80 28.29
N GLY A 247 8.10 8.96 28.68
CA GLY A 247 8.82 7.98 29.47
C GLY A 247 9.08 6.69 28.69
N ALA A 248 9.15 5.56 29.40
CA ALA A 248 9.35 4.24 28.80
C ALA A 248 8.05 3.55 28.33
N ASP A 249 6.88 4.16 28.58
CA ASP A 249 5.59 3.61 28.15
C ASP A 249 4.90 4.56 27.17
N TYR A 250 5.16 4.33 25.88
CA TYR A 250 4.64 5.14 24.78
C TYR A 250 3.12 5.01 24.56
N LYS A 251 2.42 4.19 25.36
CA LYS A 251 0.97 3.95 25.20
C LYS A 251 0.10 5.01 25.86
N ASN A 252 0.64 5.77 26.81
CA ASN A 252 -0.13 6.72 27.59
C ASN A 252 -0.26 8.07 26.90
N ASP A 253 -1.46 8.64 26.96
CA ASP A 253 -1.68 10.03 26.60
C ASP A 253 -1.14 10.93 27.71
N VAL A 254 -0.46 12.02 27.34
CA VAL A 254 0.15 12.95 28.30
C VAL A 254 -0.65 14.25 28.32
N PRO A 255 -1.21 14.67 29.48
CA PRO A 255 -1.88 15.95 29.60
C PRO A 255 -0.94 17.12 29.30
N ILE A 256 -1.37 18.08 28.49
CA ILE A 256 -0.58 19.28 28.15
C ILE A 256 -0.22 20.07 29.41
N ALA A 257 -1.14 20.16 30.38
CA ALA A 257 -0.88 20.84 31.66
C ALA A 257 0.38 20.28 32.37
N LEU A 258 0.60 18.97 32.31
CA LEU A 258 1.78 18.32 32.89
C LEU A 258 3.07 18.70 32.15
N LEU A 259 3.00 18.92 30.83
CA LEU A 259 4.15 19.39 30.04
C LEU A 259 4.54 20.81 30.44
N LEU A 260 3.55 21.69 30.61
CA LEU A 260 3.75 23.07 31.07
C LEU A 260 4.40 23.10 32.46
N GLU A 261 3.92 22.27 33.40
CA GLU A 261 4.51 22.13 34.74
C GLU A 261 5.98 21.66 34.70
N ARG A 262 6.33 20.81 33.72
CA ARG A 262 7.69 20.33 33.51
C ARG A 262 8.57 21.29 32.71
N GLY A 263 8.03 22.42 32.26
CA GLY A 263 8.74 23.39 31.41
C GLY A 263 8.98 22.91 29.97
N ILE A 264 8.22 21.91 29.51
CA ILE A 264 8.27 21.40 28.14
C ILE A 264 7.25 22.17 27.30
N LEU A 265 7.74 23.11 26.49
CA LEU A 265 6.90 24.07 25.74
C LEU A 265 6.97 23.87 24.22
N ASP A 266 7.98 23.17 23.71
CA ASP A 266 8.30 23.03 22.29
C ASP A 266 7.87 21.68 21.71
N TYR A 267 6.83 21.05 22.28
CA TYR A 267 6.30 19.78 21.77
C TYR A 267 5.55 19.95 20.44
N ASP A 268 5.17 21.18 20.06
CA ASP A 268 4.55 21.49 18.76
C ASP A 268 5.41 21.03 17.58
N MET A 269 6.75 21.03 17.73
CA MET A 269 7.66 20.50 16.71
C MET A 269 7.41 19.02 16.42
N LEU A 270 7.04 18.23 17.43
CA LEU A 270 6.72 16.81 17.25
C LEU A 270 5.38 16.65 16.51
N GLU A 271 4.43 17.55 16.74
CA GLU A 271 3.13 17.57 16.05
C GLU A 271 3.31 17.96 14.58
N GLU A 272 4.09 19.00 14.29
CA GLU A 272 4.43 19.43 12.93
C GLU A 272 5.14 18.33 12.12
N LYS A 273 5.96 17.52 12.78
CA LYS A 273 6.63 16.35 12.18
C LYS A 273 5.72 15.13 12.07
N GLY A 274 4.47 15.21 12.54
CA GLY A 274 3.52 14.11 12.53
C GLY A 274 3.95 12.94 13.42
N LEU A 275 4.67 13.21 14.51
CA LEU A 275 5.11 12.19 15.47
C LEU A 275 4.08 12.01 16.60
N ILE A 276 3.41 13.10 16.96
CA ILE A 276 2.32 13.12 17.95
C ILE A 276 1.03 13.65 17.31
N GLU A 277 -0.07 13.49 18.04
CA GLU A 277 -1.37 14.10 17.76
C GLU A 277 -2.00 14.60 19.06
N ARG A 278 -2.83 15.65 18.98
CA ARG A 278 -3.66 16.08 20.10
C ARG A 278 -4.90 15.19 20.24
N LYS A 279 -5.31 14.97 21.48
CA LYS A 279 -6.49 14.16 21.87
C LYS A 279 -7.24 14.81 23.03
N GLY A 280 -8.46 14.31 23.26
CA GLY A 280 -9.39 14.83 24.26
C GLY A 280 -10.41 15.78 23.63
N GLU A 281 -11.55 15.98 24.27
CA GLU A 281 -12.61 16.87 23.77
C GLU A 281 -12.12 18.31 23.59
N LEU A 282 -11.13 18.71 24.41
CA LEU A 282 -10.52 20.03 24.39
C LEU A 282 -9.11 20.02 23.76
N ASN A 283 -8.69 18.93 23.13
CA ASN A 283 -7.31 18.75 22.64
C ASN A 283 -6.26 19.02 23.75
N ASP A 284 -6.58 18.60 24.97
CA ASP A 284 -5.84 18.87 26.21
C ASP A 284 -4.76 17.81 26.53
N LYS A 285 -4.63 16.80 25.67
CA LYS A 285 -3.64 15.73 25.78
C LYS A 285 -2.89 15.57 24.47
N ILE A 286 -1.65 15.11 24.57
CA ILE A 286 -0.88 14.64 23.41
C ILE A 286 -0.72 13.12 23.46
N ARG A 287 -0.68 12.52 22.28
CA ARG A 287 -0.51 11.09 22.08
C ARG A 287 0.57 10.85 21.04
N LEU A 288 1.46 9.89 21.29
CA LEU A 288 2.37 9.41 20.24
C LEU A 288 1.57 8.68 19.15
N ARG A 289 1.82 8.98 17.88
CA ARG A 289 1.12 8.29 16.79
C ARG A 289 1.53 6.83 16.70
N ASP A 290 0.63 5.97 16.26
CA ASP A 290 0.82 4.52 16.34
C ASP A 290 2.01 4.01 15.52
N TRP A 291 2.28 4.60 14.35
CA TRP A 291 3.49 4.24 13.57
C TRP A 291 4.79 4.56 14.31
N VAL A 292 4.80 5.59 15.16
CA VAL A 292 5.98 5.95 15.97
C VAL A 292 6.10 5.02 17.16
N LYS A 293 4.99 4.71 17.86
CA LYS A 293 4.98 3.69 18.94
C LYS A 293 5.54 2.36 18.44
N GLU A 294 4.98 1.87 17.34
CA GLU A 294 5.40 0.61 16.70
C GLU A 294 6.87 0.66 16.29
N LEU A 295 7.41 1.82 15.92
CA LEU A 295 8.82 1.96 15.54
C LEU A 295 9.74 1.94 16.76
N LEU A 296 9.37 2.63 17.85
CA LEU A 296 10.19 2.78 19.05
C LEU A 296 10.15 1.56 20.01
N ASP A 297 9.06 0.78 20.01
CA ASP A 297 8.88 -0.45 20.81
C ASP A 297 9.85 -1.58 20.42
#